data_AF-A0A420MG25-F1
#
_entry.id   AF-A0A420MG25-F1
#
_cell.length_a   1.000
_cell.length_b   1.000
_cell.length_c   1.000
_cell.angle_alpha   90.00
_cell.angle_beta   90.00
_cell.angle_gamma   90.00
#
_symmetry.space_group_name_H-M   'P 1'
#
loop_
_entity.id
_entity.type
_entity.pdbx_description
1 polymer ?
#
loop_
_entity_poly.entity_id
_entity_poly.type
_entity_poly.pdbx_seq_one_letter_code
_entity_poly.pdbx_strand_id
1 'polypeptide(L)'
;MASQPFALLEPFWANPGEGWFRKAYKWNRDQIYDWMEKTADAGGVQPGDQDLRTLLTEIYNRLISLSLEKGSLYKDITKQPSSHIARLMNRDWKKEDETSSKFIVSGWYYRHTPRAVLGPVPQWWCPFDLLGLFLSLLGPAPASADKNNFYLPLTAVYGRWCSRIAGAADEKWKWKPSIEGEGELPFVFQCTWYLQVDKSTRQHWGQYFLGASNAGDKFETNVKLDTYTGAWRERAQEARFDMLFRCQKVPMVQVNDFKNKAAPNMEKKADRNMVPYGNCAETYPFAIRFLADKKQNQTSMTGLALKSKFMEKAEYPDYEEYSTSDVWKNLMAPCANCKVLLQNAGALESQFAANLDKAKAPKRPKSMLEGEELLVENGSLEKEKHQALLAVS
;
A
#
# COMPACT_ATOMS: atom_id res chain seq x y z
N MET A 1 26.64 -23.73 2.46
CA MET A 1 26.61 -22.29 2.80
C MET A 1 25.60 -22.12 3.91
N ALA A 2 26.07 -21.90 5.14
CA ALA A 2 25.24 -21.56 6.28
C ALA A 2 24.40 -20.31 5.96
N SER A 3 23.20 -20.20 6.51
CA SER A 3 22.44 -18.95 6.46
C SER A 3 23.27 -17.83 7.09
N GLN A 4 23.26 -16.64 6.48
CA GLN A 4 23.91 -15.46 7.06
C GLN A 4 22.97 -14.78 8.06
N PRO A 5 23.51 -14.15 9.12
CA PRO A 5 22.73 -13.32 10.03
C PRO A 5 21.94 -12.25 9.27
N PHE A 6 20.67 -12.08 9.62
CA PHE A 6 19.74 -11.15 9.00
C PHE A 6 18.89 -10.46 10.07
N ALA A 7 18.80 -9.14 9.96
CA ALA A 7 18.01 -8.32 10.85
C ALA A 7 16.97 -7.55 10.04
N LEU A 8 15.74 -7.51 10.55
CA LEU A 8 14.76 -6.55 10.08
C LEU A 8 15.16 -5.16 10.60
N LEU A 9 15.03 -4.15 9.75
CA LEU A 9 15.37 -2.78 10.14
C LEU A 9 14.14 -2.08 10.68
N GLU A 10 14.11 -1.88 12.00
CA GLU A 10 13.01 -1.18 12.65
C GLU A 10 12.85 0.24 12.10
N PRO A 11 11.61 0.68 11.79
CA PRO A 11 11.37 2.06 11.40
C PRO A 11 11.68 3.01 12.56
N PHE A 12 12.11 4.24 12.25
CA PHE A 12 12.48 5.25 13.27
C PHE A 12 11.34 5.61 14.24
N TRP A 13 10.09 5.40 13.84
CA TRP A 13 8.90 5.67 14.65
C TRP A 13 8.46 4.48 15.51
N ALA A 14 9.09 3.31 15.37
CA ALA A 14 8.83 2.18 16.25
C ALA A 14 9.76 2.19 17.46
N ASN A 15 9.30 1.58 18.55
CA ASN A 15 10.12 1.42 19.74
C ASN A 15 11.34 0.51 19.44
N PRO A 16 12.55 0.95 19.81
CA PRO A 16 13.77 0.17 19.70
C PRO A 16 13.69 -1.26 20.22
N GLY A 17 14.20 -2.23 19.44
CA GLY A 17 14.39 -3.61 19.90
C GLY A 17 13.11 -4.40 20.16
N GLU A 18 11.94 -3.85 19.80
CA GLU A 18 10.67 -4.49 20.03
C GLU A 18 10.22 -5.45 18.92
N GLY A 19 10.92 -5.49 17.78
CA GLY A 19 10.54 -6.35 16.66
C GLY A 19 9.22 -5.92 16.02
N TRP A 20 9.08 -4.64 15.66
CA TRP A 20 7.80 -4.05 15.23
C TRP A 20 7.22 -4.80 14.07
N PHE A 21 7.99 -5.15 13.03
CA PHE A 21 7.44 -5.85 11.87
C PHE A 21 6.78 -7.17 12.26
N ARG A 22 7.42 -7.97 13.13
CA ARG A 22 6.86 -9.26 13.57
C ARG A 22 5.64 -9.06 14.46
N LYS A 23 5.67 -8.08 15.38
CA LYS A 23 4.52 -7.72 16.23
C LYS A 23 3.34 -7.19 15.40
N ALA A 24 3.57 -6.15 14.60
CA ALA A 24 2.60 -5.46 13.77
C ALA A 24 1.93 -6.39 12.75
N TYR A 25 2.66 -7.34 12.19
CA TYR A 25 2.12 -8.32 11.25
C TYR A 25 0.94 -9.12 11.84
N LYS A 26 0.95 -9.35 13.16
CA LYS A 26 -0.09 -10.05 13.91
C LYS A 26 -1.25 -9.17 14.38
N TRP A 27 -1.07 -7.86 14.48
CA TRP A 27 -2.05 -6.99 15.14
C TRP A 27 -3.46 -7.19 14.60
N ASN A 28 -4.41 -7.27 15.52
CA ASN A 28 -5.82 -7.22 15.18
C ASN A 28 -6.23 -5.78 14.84
N ARG A 29 -7.48 -5.59 14.40
CA ARG A 29 -8.01 -4.28 14.01
C ARG A 29 -7.87 -3.22 15.11
N ASP A 30 -8.23 -3.56 16.33
CA ASP A 30 -8.27 -2.57 17.43
C ASP A 30 -6.86 -2.14 17.83
N GLN A 31 -5.89 -3.06 17.80
CA GLN A 31 -4.47 -2.75 17.97
C GLN A 31 -3.95 -1.82 16.86
N ILE A 32 -4.38 -2.04 15.62
CA ILE A 32 -4.03 -1.16 14.49
C ILE A 32 -4.58 0.25 14.73
N TYR A 33 -5.86 0.37 15.10
CA TYR A 33 -6.49 1.66 15.33
C TYR A 33 -5.91 2.41 16.52
N ASP A 34 -5.70 1.74 17.65
CA ASP A 34 -5.07 2.31 18.85
C ASP A 34 -3.65 2.80 18.54
N TRP A 35 -2.88 2.01 17.78
CA TRP A 35 -1.54 2.42 17.36
C TRP A 35 -1.58 3.63 16.41
N MET A 36 -2.49 3.66 15.44
CA MET A 36 -2.62 4.79 14.53
C MET A 36 -3.02 6.08 15.25
N GLU A 37 -3.96 5.99 16.20
CA GLU A 37 -4.40 7.12 17.02
C GLU A 37 -3.22 7.69 17.83
N LYS A 38 -2.53 6.83 18.59
CA LYS A 38 -1.35 7.23 19.37
C LYS A 38 -0.25 7.82 18.51
N THR A 39 0.00 7.23 17.33
CA THR A 39 1.01 7.72 16.39
C THR A 39 0.62 9.09 15.83
N ALA A 40 -0.65 9.29 15.50
CA ALA A 40 -1.14 10.59 15.05
C ALA A 40 -1.02 11.65 16.15
N ASP A 41 -1.46 11.33 17.38
CA ASP A 41 -1.38 12.22 18.52
C ASP A 41 0.04 12.63 18.90
N ALA A 42 0.99 11.71 18.74
CA ALA A 42 2.40 11.96 18.95
C ALA A 42 3.07 12.73 17.80
N GLY A 43 2.35 13.15 16.74
CA GLY A 43 2.94 13.85 15.59
C GLY A 43 3.79 12.95 14.68
N GLY A 44 3.59 11.63 14.73
CA GLY A 44 4.37 10.67 13.96
C GLY A 44 5.83 10.60 14.41
N VAL A 45 6.76 10.82 13.48
CA VAL A 45 8.22 10.79 13.75
C VAL A 45 8.75 12.03 14.47
N GLN A 46 7.99 13.13 14.50
CA GLN A 46 8.45 14.41 15.04
C GLN A 46 7.37 15.01 15.96
N PRO A 47 7.46 14.80 17.29
CA PRO A 47 6.42 15.24 18.23
C PRO A 47 6.12 16.74 18.28
N GLY A 48 7.02 17.58 17.77
CA GLY A 48 6.81 19.02 17.64
C GLY A 48 6.15 19.47 16.32
N ASP A 49 5.92 18.57 15.35
CA ASP A 49 5.36 18.89 14.04
C ASP A 49 3.82 18.89 14.09
N GLN A 50 3.26 20.08 14.36
CA GLN A 50 1.80 20.26 14.49
C GLN A 50 1.04 20.04 13.17
N ASP A 51 1.67 20.32 12.02
CA ASP A 51 1.05 20.14 10.71
C ASP A 51 0.97 18.66 10.35
N LEU A 52 2.04 17.91 10.59
CA LEU A 52 2.04 16.46 10.41
C LEU A 52 1.07 15.77 11.36
N ARG A 53 1.04 16.18 12.64
CA ARG A 53 0.03 15.73 13.61
C ARG A 53 -1.39 15.90 13.07
N THR A 54 -1.72 17.11 12.64
CA THR A 54 -3.06 17.43 12.12
C THR A 54 -3.41 16.54 10.91
N LEU A 55 -2.48 16.40 9.97
CA LEU A 55 -2.68 15.57 8.77
C LEU A 55 -2.88 14.08 9.12
N LEU A 56 -2.05 13.53 10.02
CA LEU A 56 -2.17 12.14 10.47
C LEU A 56 -3.50 11.89 11.19
N THR A 57 -3.92 12.81 12.07
CA THR A 57 -5.20 12.73 12.78
C THR A 57 -6.38 12.76 11.81
N GLU A 58 -6.35 13.62 10.79
CA GLU A 58 -7.41 13.66 9.77
C GLU A 58 -7.46 12.38 8.93
N ILE A 59 -6.31 11.83 8.53
CA ILE A 59 -6.22 10.56 7.80
C ILE A 59 -6.78 9.42 8.65
N TYR A 60 -6.37 9.35 9.93
CA TYR A 60 -6.89 8.39 10.89
C TYR A 60 -8.42 8.49 11.03
N ASN A 61 -8.95 9.67 11.31
CA ASN A 61 -10.40 9.89 11.46
C ASN A 61 -11.16 9.49 10.19
N ARG A 62 -10.62 9.85 9.02
CA ARG A 62 -11.22 9.47 7.74
C ARG A 62 -11.18 7.96 7.53
N LEU A 63 -10.07 7.30 7.85
CA LEU A 63 -9.94 5.85 7.78
C LEU A 63 -10.97 5.18 8.68
N ILE A 64 -11.08 5.56 9.94
CA ILE A 64 -12.05 4.99 10.89
C ILE A 64 -13.48 5.17 10.37
N SER A 65 -13.82 6.34 9.84
CA SER A 65 -15.16 6.59 9.29
C SER A 65 -15.53 5.68 8.11
N LEU A 66 -14.54 5.15 7.38
CA LEU A 66 -14.72 4.28 6.21
C LEU A 66 -14.43 2.81 6.49
N SER A 67 -14.03 2.46 7.70
CA SER A 67 -13.53 1.12 8.03
C SER A 67 -14.47 0.37 8.98
N LEU A 68 -14.11 -0.87 9.27
CA LEU A 68 -14.82 -1.75 10.21
C LEU A 68 -14.73 -1.23 11.66
N GLU A 69 -15.68 -1.58 12.53
CA GLU A 69 -16.88 -2.37 12.21
C GLU A 69 -18.07 -1.52 11.74
N LYS A 70 -18.14 -0.28 12.23
CA LYS A 70 -19.30 0.60 12.11
C LYS A 70 -18.89 2.03 11.76
N GLY A 71 -17.86 2.18 10.93
CA GLY A 71 -17.48 3.48 10.38
C GLY A 71 -18.71 4.21 9.81
N SER A 72 -18.86 5.49 10.15
CA SER A 72 -20.07 6.28 9.86
C SER A 72 -20.36 6.43 8.36
N LEU A 73 -19.33 6.40 7.52
CA LEU A 73 -19.44 6.45 6.05
C LEU A 73 -19.50 5.05 5.45
N TYR A 74 -18.95 4.04 6.12
CA TYR A 74 -19.02 2.64 5.70
C TYR A 74 -20.45 2.10 5.80
N LYS A 75 -21.07 2.19 7.00
CA LYS A 75 -22.44 1.72 7.29
C LYS A 75 -23.46 2.86 7.26
N ASP A 76 -23.31 3.80 6.34
CA ASP A 76 -24.26 4.90 6.17
C ASP A 76 -25.60 4.37 5.65
N ILE A 77 -26.64 4.42 6.49
CA ILE A 77 -27.99 3.95 6.16
C ILE A 77 -28.63 4.73 5.00
N THR A 78 -28.17 5.96 4.74
CA THR A 78 -28.67 6.80 3.65
C THR A 78 -28.01 6.46 2.30
N LYS A 79 -26.96 5.63 2.30
CA LYS A 79 -26.13 5.30 1.13
C LYS A 79 -25.96 3.80 0.94
N GLN A 80 -27.02 3.02 1.13
CA GLN A 80 -26.97 1.57 0.94
C GLN A 80 -26.78 1.18 -0.53
N PRO A 81 -26.05 0.08 -0.83
CA PRO A 81 -25.41 -0.85 0.12
C PRO A 81 -24.20 -0.25 0.84
N SER A 82 -23.81 -0.83 1.97
CA SER A 82 -22.61 -0.46 2.73
C SER A 82 -21.36 -0.63 1.86
N SER A 83 -20.39 0.28 2.00
CA SER A 83 -19.16 0.24 1.19
C SER A 83 -18.06 1.09 1.80
N HIS A 84 -16.82 0.64 1.65
CA HIS A 84 -15.63 1.30 2.18
C HIS A 84 -15.15 2.46 1.30
N ILE A 85 -15.84 2.74 0.19
CA ILE A 85 -15.53 3.87 -0.69
C ILE A 85 -16.41 5.07 -0.32
N ALA A 86 -15.77 6.18 0.02
CA ALA A 86 -16.44 7.45 0.27
C ALA A 86 -17.20 7.93 -0.96
N ARG A 87 -18.51 8.13 -0.81
CA ARG A 87 -19.40 8.42 -1.93
C ARG A 87 -20.55 9.33 -1.55
N LEU A 88 -21.13 9.96 -2.57
CA LEU A 88 -22.35 10.76 -2.51
C LEU A 88 -23.44 10.07 -3.32
N MET A 89 -24.71 10.27 -2.95
CA MET A 89 -25.84 9.82 -3.76
C MET A 89 -25.90 10.62 -5.06
N ASN A 90 -25.99 9.93 -6.19
CA ASN A 90 -26.32 10.54 -7.46
C ASN A 90 -27.84 10.73 -7.55
N ARG A 91 -28.30 12.00 -7.55
CA ARG A 91 -29.73 12.33 -7.61
C ARG A 91 -30.38 12.02 -8.96
N ASP A 92 -29.57 11.93 -10.01
CA ASP A 92 -30.02 11.67 -11.37
C ASP A 92 -29.96 10.18 -11.73
N TRP A 93 -29.62 9.31 -10.78
CA TRP A 93 -29.51 7.87 -11.02
C TRP A 93 -30.87 7.24 -11.33
N LYS A 94 -30.88 6.38 -12.36
CA LYS A 94 -32.01 5.55 -12.73
C LYS A 94 -31.55 4.10 -12.76
N LYS A 95 -32.25 3.23 -12.04
CA LYS A 95 -31.84 1.82 -11.87
C LYS A 95 -31.79 1.08 -13.22
N GLU A 96 -32.62 1.52 -14.17
CA GLU A 96 -32.77 0.96 -15.50
C GLU A 96 -31.67 1.41 -16.47
N ASP A 97 -30.94 2.48 -16.16
CA ASP A 97 -29.82 2.96 -16.96
C ASP A 97 -28.50 2.39 -16.42
N GLU A 98 -28.06 1.29 -17.03
CA GLU A 98 -26.82 0.59 -16.66
C GLU A 98 -25.55 1.45 -16.80
N THR A 99 -25.61 2.52 -17.60
CA THR A 99 -24.49 3.46 -17.80
C THR A 99 -24.43 4.54 -16.71
N SER A 100 -25.55 4.74 -16.00
CA SER A 100 -25.62 5.62 -14.84
C SER A 100 -25.14 4.90 -13.58
N SER A 101 -24.58 5.65 -12.63
CA SER A 101 -24.19 5.11 -11.33
C SER A 101 -25.04 5.70 -10.21
N LYS A 102 -25.40 4.87 -9.23
CA LYS A 102 -26.07 5.30 -7.99
C LYS A 102 -25.26 6.29 -7.19
N PHE A 103 -23.94 6.25 -7.36
CA PHE A 103 -23.01 6.96 -6.52
C PHE A 103 -22.02 7.79 -7.35
N ILE A 104 -21.58 8.89 -6.76
CA ILE A 104 -20.45 9.68 -7.24
C ILE A 104 -19.37 9.56 -6.16
N VAL A 105 -18.11 9.36 -6.57
CA VAL A 105 -16.98 9.38 -5.63
C VAL A 105 -16.95 10.74 -4.95
N SER A 106 -16.84 10.78 -3.62
CA SER A 106 -16.76 12.06 -2.91
C SER A 106 -15.63 12.92 -3.51
N GLY A 107 -15.95 14.19 -3.80
CA GLY A 107 -14.98 15.12 -4.39
C GLY A 107 -13.70 15.20 -3.56
N TRP A 108 -12.59 15.43 -4.26
CA TRP A 108 -11.25 15.45 -3.67
C TRP A 108 -10.59 16.78 -3.99
N TYR A 109 -10.02 17.40 -2.96
CA TYR A 109 -9.17 18.58 -3.07
C TYR A 109 -7.75 18.20 -2.71
N TYR A 110 -6.80 18.98 -3.21
CA TYR A 110 -5.40 18.83 -2.85
C TYR A 110 -5.11 19.55 -1.56
N ARG A 111 -4.45 18.86 -0.65
CA ARG A 111 -3.86 19.47 0.54
C ARG A 111 -2.39 19.72 0.30
N HIS A 112 -1.92 20.85 0.83
CA HIS A 112 -0.50 21.02 1.05
C HIS A 112 -0.06 20.06 2.13
N THR A 113 0.95 19.27 1.81
CA THR A 113 1.60 18.37 2.75
C THR A 113 2.74 19.11 3.45
N PRO A 114 3.01 18.84 4.74
CA PRO A 114 4.22 19.33 5.40
C PRO A 114 5.49 18.73 4.76
N ARG A 115 5.36 17.58 4.09
CA ARG A 115 6.46 16.94 3.37
C ARG A 115 6.48 17.37 1.92
N ALA A 116 7.10 18.51 1.62
CA ALA A 116 7.19 19.06 0.25
C ALA A 116 7.57 18.03 -0.82
N VAL A 117 8.39 17.03 -0.47
CA VAL A 117 8.77 15.89 -1.33
C VAL A 117 7.60 15.00 -1.79
N LEU A 118 6.48 14.98 -1.06
CA LEU A 118 5.25 14.30 -1.47
C LEU A 118 4.48 15.09 -2.54
N GLY A 119 4.55 16.41 -2.50
CA GLY A 119 3.71 17.27 -3.35
C GLY A 119 2.25 17.28 -2.86
N PRO A 120 1.30 17.78 -3.66
CA PRO A 120 -0.09 17.84 -3.23
C PRO A 120 -0.64 16.44 -2.91
N VAL A 121 -1.28 16.32 -1.74
CA VAL A 121 -1.84 15.08 -1.20
C VAL A 121 -3.36 15.21 -1.38
N PRO A 122 -4.00 14.49 -2.33
CA PRO A 122 -5.46 14.56 -2.52
C PRO A 122 -6.31 14.18 -1.29
N GLN A 123 -7.64 14.13 -1.40
CA GLN A 123 -8.45 13.51 -0.35
C GLN A 123 -8.76 12.07 -0.76
N TRP A 124 -8.14 11.10 -0.08
CA TRP A 124 -8.34 9.69 -0.38
C TRP A 124 -9.72 9.23 0.13
N TRP A 125 -10.30 8.29 -0.62
CA TRP A 125 -11.68 7.88 -0.46
C TRP A 125 -11.82 6.40 -0.10
N CYS A 126 -10.72 5.66 0.04
CA CYS A 126 -10.71 4.23 0.38
C CYS A 126 -9.75 3.99 1.56
N PRO A 127 -10.12 3.16 2.56
CA PRO A 127 -9.31 2.91 3.74
C PRO A 127 -7.96 2.25 3.43
N PHE A 128 -7.88 1.44 2.38
CA PHE A 128 -6.61 0.82 1.98
C PHE A 128 -5.59 1.88 1.58
N ASP A 129 -6.00 2.88 0.80
CA ASP A 129 -5.10 3.94 0.35
C ASP A 129 -4.81 4.95 1.45
N LEU A 130 -5.78 5.23 2.33
CA LEU A 130 -5.58 6.06 3.52
C LEU A 130 -4.55 5.43 4.46
N LEU A 131 -4.60 4.11 4.65
CA LEU A 131 -3.61 3.41 5.45
C LEU A 131 -2.23 3.46 4.78
N GLY A 132 -2.17 3.26 3.46
CA GLY A 132 -0.93 3.36 2.70
C GLY A 132 -0.32 4.76 2.82
N LEU A 133 -1.14 5.81 2.69
CA LEU A 133 -0.73 7.20 2.89
C LEU A 133 -0.22 7.44 4.32
N PHE A 134 -0.95 6.99 5.34
CA PHE A 134 -0.57 7.15 6.75
C PHE A 134 0.83 6.58 6.98
N LEU A 135 1.06 5.32 6.61
CA LEU A 135 2.36 4.66 6.77
C LEU A 135 3.49 5.32 5.95
N SER A 136 3.16 5.88 4.78
CA SER A 136 4.11 6.60 3.92
C SER A 136 4.52 7.96 4.51
N LEU A 137 3.63 8.60 5.25
CA LEU A 137 3.90 9.84 5.98
C LEU A 137 4.79 9.64 7.21
N LEU A 138 5.06 8.40 7.62
CA LEU A 138 5.95 8.12 8.75
C LEU A 138 7.42 7.94 8.35
N GLY A 139 7.77 7.94 7.06
CA GLY A 139 9.17 7.82 6.62
C GLY A 139 10.08 8.96 7.15
N PRO A 140 11.37 8.99 6.80
CA PRO A 140 12.06 8.12 5.85
C PRO A 140 12.28 6.71 6.39
N ALA A 141 12.63 5.79 5.51
CA ALA A 141 13.19 4.49 5.87
C ALA A 141 14.60 4.65 6.46
N PRO A 142 15.06 3.71 7.30
CA PRO A 142 16.44 3.64 7.79
C PRO A 142 17.48 3.65 6.66
N ALA A 143 18.68 4.17 6.94
CA ALA A 143 19.68 4.41 5.90
C ALA A 143 20.15 3.16 5.15
N SER A 144 20.14 2.00 5.82
CA SER A 144 20.50 0.69 5.25
C SER A 144 19.28 -0.13 4.82
N ALA A 145 18.11 0.50 4.72
CA ALA A 145 16.88 -0.13 4.25
C ALA A 145 17.01 -0.63 2.81
N ASP A 146 16.73 -1.90 2.63
CA ASP A 146 16.62 -2.57 1.35
C ASP A 146 15.28 -3.28 1.21
N LYS A 147 15.08 -3.90 0.05
CA LYS A 147 13.87 -4.65 -0.26
C LYS A 147 13.53 -5.68 0.82
N ASN A 148 14.53 -6.38 1.34
CA ASN A 148 14.36 -7.58 2.14
C ASN A 148 14.16 -7.25 3.62
N ASN A 149 14.91 -6.25 4.13
CA ASN A 149 14.96 -5.91 5.54
C ASN A 149 13.96 -4.82 5.98
N PHE A 150 13.34 -4.10 5.03
CA PHE A 150 12.40 -3.01 5.35
C PHE A 150 11.18 -2.97 4.43
N TYR A 151 11.35 -2.79 3.12
CA TYR A 151 10.22 -2.47 2.23
C TYR A 151 9.25 -3.64 2.03
N LEU A 152 9.75 -4.88 1.89
CA LEU A 152 8.91 -6.06 1.80
C LEU A 152 8.19 -6.36 3.14
N PRO A 153 8.87 -6.37 4.30
CA PRO A 153 8.20 -6.44 5.60
C PRO A 153 7.09 -5.41 5.77
N LEU A 154 7.36 -4.13 5.44
CA LEU A 154 6.38 -3.05 5.53
C LEU A 154 5.19 -3.28 4.61
N THR A 155 5.42 -3.70 3.37
CA THR A 155 4.34 -4.00 2.41
C THR A 155 3.49 -5.18 2.88
N ALA A 156 4.12 -6.19 3.49
CA ALA A 156 3.42 -7.36 4.03
C ALA A 156 2.57 -6.99 5.25
N VAL A 157 3.09 -6.16 6.17
CA VAL A 157 2.31 -5.60 7.29
C VAL A 157 1.14 -4.77 6.77
N TYR A 158 1.39 -3.87 5.82
CA TYR A 158 0.36 -3.04 5.19
C TYR A 158 -0.77 -3.89 4.59
N GLY A 159 -0.45 -4.93 3.82
CA GLY A 159 -1.46 -5.83 3.25
C GLY A 159 -2.26 -6.60 4.31
N ARG A 160 -1.57 -7.06 5.38
CA ARG A 160 -2.19 -7.71 6.54
C ARG A 160 -3.08 -6.79 7.36
N TRP A 161 -2.77 -5.50 7.42
CA TRP A 161 -3.62 -4.53 8.10
C TRP A 161 -4.83 -4.18 7.25
N CYS A 162 -4.66 -4.02 5.94
CA CYS A 162 -5.76 -3.82 5.00
C CYS A 162 -6.84 -4.88 5.18
N SER A 163 -6.47 -6.17 5.26
CA SER A 163 -7.42 -7.27 5.45
C SER A 163 -8.12 -7.32 6.80
N ARG A 164 -7.72 -6.49 7.77
CA ARG A 164 -8.32 -6.43 9.11
C ARG A 164 -9.17 -5.19 9.35
N ILE A 165 -9.01 -4.15 8.52
CA ILE A 165 -9.74 -2.89 8.67
C ILE A 165 -10.91 -2.76 7.70
N ALA A 166 -10.88 -3.46 6.55
CA ALA A 166 -11.92 -3.35 5.52
C ALA A 166 -11.91 -4.56 4.58
N GLY A 167 -13.01 -4.70 3.81
CA GLY A 167 -13.19 -5.76 2.81
C GLY A 167 -13.47 -7.14 3.40
N ALA A 168 -13.80 -8.08 2.53
CA ALA A 168 -14.03 -9.47 2.84
C ALA A 168 -12.93 -10.33 2.19
N ALA A 169 -12.42 -11.30 2.94
CA ALA A 169 -11.48 -12.27 2.39
C ALA A 169 -12.20 -13.21 1.41
N ASP A 170 -11.53 -13.63 0.34
CA ASP A 170 -12.09 -14.61 -0.61
C ASP A 170 -12.46 -15.90 0.15
N GLU A 171 -13.61 -16.48 -0.16
CA GLU A 171 -14.14 -17.70 0.46
C GLU A 171 -13.14 -18.87 0.47
N LYS A 172 -12.23 -18.91 -0.50
CA LYS A 172 -11.20 -19.95 -0.65
C LYS A 172 -10.01 -19.77 0.29
N TRP A 173 -9.88 -18.62 0.95
CA TRP A 173 -8.80 -18.39 1.90
C TRP A 173 -9.02 -19.26 3.13
N LYS A 174 -7.98 -20.02 3.51
CA LYS A 174 -7.99 -20.83 4.74
C LYS A 174 -7.92 -19.95 5.98
N TRP A 175 -7.22 -18.83 5.89
CA TRP A 175 -7.21 -17.80 6.92
C TRP A 175 -8.26 -16.73 6.64
N LYS A 176 -8.96 -16.30 7.68
CA LYS A 176 -9.99 -15.25 7.62
C LYS A 176 -9.73 -14.21 8.72
N PRO A 177 -9.96 -12.91 8.46
CA PRO A 177 -9.95 -11.92 9.52
C PRO A 177 -11.10 -12.19 10.49
N SER A 178 -10.95 -11.77 11.75
CA SER A 178 -11.98 -11.96 12.78
C SER A 178 -13.28 -11.22 12.49
N ILE A 179 -13.20 -10.15 11.70
CA ILE A 179 -14.33 -9.32 11.29
C ILE A 179 -14.18 -9.07 9.79
N GLU A 180 -15.23 -9.40 9.03
CA GLU A 180 -15.29 -9.16 7.59
C GLU A 180 -16.14 -7.91 7.27
N GLY A 181 -15.70 -7.15 6.27
CA GLY A 181 -16.41 -5.99 5.74
C GLY A 181 -17.10 -6.28 4.41
N GLU A 182 -17.35 -5.21 3.65
CA GLU A 182 -18.00 -5.33 2.34
C GLU A 182 -16.98 -5.23 1.20
N GLY A 183 -17.19 -6.02 0.15
CA GLY A 183 -16.38 -5.94 -1.06
C GLY A 183 -15.05 -6.67 -1.01
N GLU A 184 -14.39 -6.74 -2.16
CA GLU A 184 -13.13 -7.47 -2.30
C GLU A 184 -11.97 -6.74 -1.59
N LEU A 185 -11.00 -7.51 -1.11
CA LEU A 185 -9.69 -7.00 -0.71
C LEU A 185 -8.86 -6.60 -1.94
N PRO A 186 -7.89 -5.69 -1.79
CA PRO A 186 -6.94 -5.42 -2.86
C PRO A 186 -6.24 -6.70 -3.34
N PHE A 187 -6.17 -6.87 -4.64
CA PHE A 187 -5.45 -7.99 -5.27
C PHE A 187 -3.94 -7.85 -5.12
N VAL A 188 -3.42 -6.61 -5.13
CA VAL A 188 -1.99 -6.30 -5.04
C VAL A 188 -1.78 -5.15 -4.06
N PHE A 189 -0.70 -5.25 -3.29
CA PHE A 189 -0.11 -4.18 -2.48
C PHE A 189 1.26 -3.82 -3.05
N GLN A 190 1.68 -2.58 -2.91
CA GLN A 190 2.85 -2.06 -3.59
C GLN A 190 3.61 -1.10 -2.68
N CYS A 191 4.93 -1.12 -2.78
CA CYS A 191 5.80 -0.10 -2.21
C CYS A 191 6.77 0.39 -3.28
N THR A 192 6.80 1.70 -3.51
CA THR A 192 7.79 2.37 -4.36
C THR A 192 8.64 3.27 -3.48
N TRP A 193 9.95 3.21 -3.63
CA TRP A 193 10.86 4.07 -2.88
C TRP A 193 11.92 4.69 -3.77
N TYR A 194 12.38 5.85 -3.33
CA TYR A 194 13.47 6.60 -3.93
C TYR A 194 14.67 6.55 -2.98
N LEU A 195 15.82 6.09 -3.46
CA LEU A 195 17.08 6.18 -2.73
C LEU A 195 17.71 7.54 -3.00
N GLN A 196 17.67 8.43 -2.01
CA GLN A 196 18.47 9.66 -2.05
C GLN A 196 19.81 9.40 -1.38
N VAL A 197 20.89 9.85 -2.02
CA VAL A 197 22.19 9.96 -1.36
C VAL A 197 22.33 11.39 -0.87
N ASP A 198 22.44 11.57 0.44
CA ASP A 198 22.91 12.82 1.00
C ASP A 198 24.35 13.05 0.55
N LYS A 199 24.60 14.12 -0.19
CA LYS A 199 25.93 14.39 -0.77
C LYS A 199 26.97 14.76 0.29
N SER A 200 26.55 15.25 1.45
CA SER A 200 27.42 15.72 2.53
C SER A 200 27.78 14.60 3.51
N THR A 201 26.79 13.80 3.93
CA THR A 201 27.01 12.71 4.89
C THR A 201 27.27 11.37 4.20
N ARG A 202 27.06 11.30 2.87
CA ARG A 202 27.01 10.06 2.07
C ARG A 202 26.00 9.03 2.57
N GLN A 203 25.09 9.43 3.45
CA GLN A 203 24.04 8.56 3.94
C GLN A 203 22.95 8.42 2.89
N HIS A 204 22.42 7.21 2.78
CA HIS A 204 21.24 6.95 1.99
C HIS A 204 20.01 7.19 2.86
N TRP A 205 18.95 7.79 2.33
CA TRP A 205 17.64 7.75 2.97
C TRP A 205 16.57 7.45 1.92
N GLY A 206 15.64 6.59 2.33
CA GLY A 206 14.59 6.07 1.46
C GLY A 206 13.26 6.74 1.75
N GLN A 207 12.76 7.59 0.86
CA GLN A 207 11.35 7.98 0.91
C GLN A 207 10.54 6.94 0.16
N TYR A 208 9.55 6.38 0.82
CA TYR A 208 8.70 5.35 0.26
C TYR A 208 7.25 5.80 0.18
N PHE A 209 6.47 5.14 -0.65
CA PHE A 209 5.04 5.29 -0.72
C PHE A 209 4.38 3.94 -0.98
N LEU A 210 3.33 3.67 -0.21
CA LEU A 210 2.55 2.45 -0.27
C LEU A 210 1.28 2.65 -1.08
N GLY A 211 0.83 1.60 -1.77
CA GLY A 211 -0.41 1.62 -2.53
C GLY A 211 -1.07 0.25 -2.64
N ALA A 212 -2.36 0.24 -2.87
CA ALA A 212 -3.17 -0.95 -3.07
C ALA A 212 -3.89 -0.89 -4.42
N SER A 213 -4.22 -2.03 -5.02
CA SER A 213 -5.11 -2.04 -6.20
C SER A 213 -6.53 -1.63 -5.81
N ASN A 214 -7.33 -1.13 -6.74
CA ASN A 214 -8.71 -0.71 -6.47
C ASN A 214 -9.55 -1.83 -5.84
N ALA A 215 -10.27 -1.52 -4.76
CA ALA A 215 -10.99 -2.47 -3.91
C ALA A 215 -11.92 -1.72 -2.92
N GLY A 216 -12.65 -2.47 -2.08
CA GLY A 216 -13.44 -1.91 -0.97
C GLY A 216 -14.94 -1.78 -1.24
N ASP A 217 -15.43 -2.38 -2.31
CA ASP A 217 -16.84 -2.46 -2.66
C ASP A 217 -17.13 -3.79 -3.39
N LYS A 218 -18.38 -4.26 -3.32
CA LYS A 218 -18.82 -5.47 -4.04
C LYS A 218 -19.02 -5.19 -5.53
N PHE A 219 -19.35 -3.95 -5.89
CA PHE A 219 -19.65 -3.55 -7.27
C PHE A 219 -20.68 -4.47 -7.94
N GLU A 220 -21.83 -4.63 -7.30
CA GLU A 220 -22.91 -5.50 -7.76
C GLU A 220 -23.35 -5.19 -9.20
N THR A 221 -23.41 -6.21 -10.05
CA THR A 221 -23.76 -6.09 -11.47
C THR A 221 -25.15 -6.63 -11.80
N ASN A 222 -25.78 -7.40 -10.91
CA ASN A 222 -27.12 -7.93 -11.15
C ASN A 222 -28.19 -6.88 -10.85
N VAL A 223 -28.78 -6.31 -11.91
CA VAL A 223 -29.83 -5.26 -11.84
C VAL A 223 -31.04 -5.66 -10.99
N LYS A 224 -31.30 -6.96 -10.79
CA LYS A 224 -32.43 -7.43 -9.97
C LYS A 224 -32.19 -7.28 -8.47
N LEU A 225 -30.95 -7.12 -8.03
CA LEU A 225 -30.63 -7.00 -6.60
C LEU A 225 -30.84 -5.57 -6.11
N ASP A 226 -31.21 -5.43 -4.83
CA ASP A 226 -31.35 -4.11 -4.18
C ASP A 226 -30.00 -3.44 -3.91
N THR A 227 -28.94 -4.25 -3.89
CA THR A 227 -27.54 -3.83 -3.78
C THR A 227 -26.95 -3.36 -5.11
N TYR A 228 -27.70 -3.40 -6.21
CA TYR A 228 -27.24 -2.92 -7.52
C TYR A 228 -26.93 -1.41 -7.51
N THR A 229 -25.81 -1.03 -8.13
CA THR A 229 -25.29 0.35 -8.09
C THR A 229 -24.98 0.95 -9.46
N GLY A 230 -25.35 0.26 -10.55
CA GLY A 230 -25.07 0.71 -11.92
C GLY A 230 -23.58 0.73 -12.23
N ALA A 231 -23.13 1.75 -12.97
CA ALA A 231 -21.74 1.96 -13.38
C ALA A 231 -20.77 2.36 -12.24
N TRP A 232 -21.07 2.03 -10.99
CA TRP A 232 -20.30 2.45 -9.82
C TRP A 232 -18.83 2.01 -9.86
N ARG A 233 -18.56 0.80 -10.32
CA ARG A 233 -17.17 0.31 -10.51
C ARG A 233 -16.39 1.23 -11.42
N GLU A 234 -16.95 1.59 -12.57
CA GLU A 234 -16.30 2.46 -13.54
C GLU A 234 -16.06 3.86 -12.96
N ARG A 235 -17.02 4.43 -12.21
CA ARG A 235 -16.84 5.73 -11.54
C ARG A 235 -15.74 5.73 -10.49
N ALA A 236 -15.63 4.68 -9.68
CA ALA A 236 -14.54 4.53 -8.72
C ALA A 236 -13.18 4.39 -9.44
N GLN A 237 -13.14 3.60 -10.52
CA GLN A 237 -11.95 3.40 -11.32
C GLN A 237 -11.49 4.68 -12.05
N GLU A 238 -12.43 5.47 -12.56
CA GLU A 238 -12.21 6.76 -13.23
C GLU A 238 -11.63 7.79 -12.25
N ALA A 239 -12.22 7.91 -11.05
CA ALA A 239 -11.69 8.81 -10.03
C ALA A 239 -10.25 8.47 -9.62
N ARG A 240 -9.92 7.17 -9.56
CA ARG A 240 -8.56 6.70 -9.28
C ARG A 240 -7.58 7.05 -10.41
N PHE A 241 -8.03 6.97 -11.65
CA PHE A 241 -7.30 7.43 -12.82
C PHE A 241 -7.08 8.94 -12.83
N ASP A 242 -8.11 9.73 -12.51
CA ASP A 242 -7.98 11.19 -12.47
C ASP A 242 -6.92 11.61 -11.45
N MET A 243 -6.81 10.91 -10.31
CA MET A 243 -5.73 11.10 -9.35
C MET A 243 -4.35 10.82 -9.94
N LEU A 244 -4.18 9.72 -10.68
CA LEU A 244 -2.93 9.46 -11.41
C LEU A 244 -2.61 10.62 -12.36
N PHE A 245 -3.58 10.99 -13.20
CA PHE A 245 -3.40 12.01 -14.24
C PHE A 245 -3.08 13.39 -13.66
N ARG A 246 -3.75 13.79 -12.58
CA ARG A 246 -3.58 15.14 -12.01
C ARG A 246 -2.41 15.24 -11.03
N CYS A 247 -2.00 14.14 -10.40
CA CYS A 247 -0.86 14.12 -9.47
C CYS A 247 0.48 13.79 -10.14
N GLN A 248 0.49 13.28 -11.37
CA GLN A 248 1.72 12.89 -12.04
C GLN A 248 2.70 14.06 -12.16
N LYS A 249 3.91 13.90 -11.63
CA LYS A 249 5.02 14.88 -11.76
C LYS A 249 5.75 14.75 -13.10
N VAL A 250 5.54 13.63 -13.78
CA VAL A 250 6.04 13.30 -15.11
C VAL A 250 4.89 12.74 -15.92
N PRO A 251 4.67 13.15 -17.19
CA PRO A 251 3.59 12.61 -18.01
C PRO A 251 3.73 11.09 -18.20
N MET A 252 2.84 10.34 -17.55
CA MET A 252 2.70 8.89 -17.66
C MET A 252 1.42 8.47 -18.38
N VAL A 253 0.35 9.26 -18.25
CA VAL A 253 -0.95 9.07 -18.90
C VAL A 253 -1.50 10.38 -19.44
N GLN A 254 -2.38 10.29 -20.45
CA GLN A 254 -3.11 11.39 -21.08
C GLN A 254 -4.55 11.48 -20.57
N VAL A 255 -5.15 12.67 -20.61
CA VAL A 255 -6.49 12.96 -20.05
C VAL A 255 -7.58 11.98 -20.50
N ASN A 256 -7.53 11.48 -21.74
CA ASN A 256 -8.56 10.60 -22.29
C ASN A 256 -8.21 9.10 -22.24
N ASP A 257 -7.08 8.71 -21.66
CA ASP A 257 -6.61 7.31 -21.71
C ASP A 257 -7.58 6.34 -21.04
N PHE A 258 -8.22 6.76 -19.94
CA PHE A 258 -9.24 5.95 -19.27
C PHE A 258 -10.47 5.76 -20.17
N LYS A 259 -11.05 6.87 -20.65
CA LYS A 259 -12.25 6.87 -21.52
C LYS A 259 -12.01 6.08 -22.81
N ASN A 260 -10.82 6.21 -23.40
CA ASN A 260 -10.45 5.53 -24.63
C ASN A 260 -10.02 4.06 -24.39
N LYS A 261 -10.01 3.59 -23.14
CA LYS A 261 -9.52 2.25 -22.77
C LYS A 261 -8.13 1.96 -23.32
N ALA A 262 -7.25 2.97 -23.27
CA ALA A 262 -5.92 2.94 -23.89
C ALA A 262 -4.89 2.10 -23.11
N ALA A 263 -5.25 1.60 -21.92
CA ALA A 263 -4.36 0.80 -21.11
C ALA A 263 -4.10 -0.57 -21.76
N PRO A 264 -2.83 -1.06 -21.81
CA PRO A 264 -2.50 -2.35 -22.42
C PRO A 264 -3.33 -3.54 -21.91
N ASN A 265 -3.65 -3.59 -20.61
CA ASN A 265 -4.47 -4.65 -20.03
C ASN A 265 -5.96 -4.57 -20.45
N MET A 266 -6.38 -3.57 -21.21
CA MET A 266 -7.73 -3.45 -21.76
C MET A 266 -7.85 -4.09 -23.16
N GLU A 267 -6.74 -4.54 -23.77
CA GLU A 267 -6.78 -5.24 -25.05
C GLU A 267 -7.37 -6.65 -24.89
N LYS A 268 -8.35 -7.01 -25.75
CA LYS A 268 -9.14 -8.27 -25.69
C LYS A 268 -8.33 -9.57 -25.77
N LYS A 269 -7.01 -9.51 -25.97
CA LYS A 269 -6.09 -10.67 -25.99
C LYS A 269 -5.32 -10.87 -24.67
N ALA A 270 -5.43 -9.95 -23.72
CA ALA A 270 -4.87 -10.12 -22.39
C ALA A 270 -5.86 -10.93 -21.54
N ASP A 271 -5.60 -12.23 -21.43
CA ASP A 271 -6.41 -13.18 -20.66
C ASP A 271 -6.77 -12.64 -19.26
N ARG A 272 -8.08 -12.37 -19.10
CA ARG A 272 -8.89 -12.51 -17.88
C ARG A 272 -8.91 -11.42 -16.81
N ASN A 273 -8.29 -10.25 -16.97
CA ASN A 273 -8.58 -9.11 -16.08
C ASN A 273 -8.35 -7.78 -16.79
N MET A 274 -9.43 -7.20 -17.33
CA MET A 274 -9.42 -5.85 -17.90
C MET A 274 -9.19 -4.82 -16.79
N VAL A 275 -7.96 -4.31 -16.69
CA VAL A 275 -7.58 -3.31 -15.69
C VAL A 275 -7.25 -2.01 -16.42
N PRO A 276 -8.03 -0.93 -16.25
CA PRO A 276 -7.69 0.37 -16.82
C PRO A 276 -6.50 0.99 -16.09
N TYR A 277 -5.91 2.04 -16.68
CA TYR A 277 -4.93 2.85 -15.96
C TYR A 277 -5.50 3.40 -14.66
N GLY A 278 -4.61 3.66 -13.69
CA GLY A 278 -5.00 4.19 -12.38
C GLY A 278 -5.61 3.16 -11.43
N ASN A 279 -5.69 1.87 -11.79
CA ASN A 279 -6.34 0.86 -10.95
C ASN A 279 -5.41 -0.25 -10.43
N CYS A 280 -4.13 -0.18 -10.79
CA CYS A 280 -3.07 -1.00 -10.22
C CYS A 280 -2.62 -0.44 -8.86
N ALA A 281 -1.91 -1.26 -8.08
CA ALA A 281 -1.43 -0.85 -6.76
C ALA A 281 -0.36 0.24 -6.81
N GLU A 282 0.35 0.32 -7.94
CA GLU A 282 1.35 1.31 -8.28
C GLU A 282 0.78 2.72 -8.49
N THR A 283 -0.54 2.88 -8.62
CA THR A 283 -1.16 4.15 -9.05
C THR A 283 -0.72 5.36 -8.24
N TYR A 284 -0.96 5.36 -6.94
CA TYR A 284 -0.55 6.48 -6.08
C TYR A 284 0.96 6.51 -5.82
N PRO A 285 1.63 5.37 -5.57
CA PRO A 285 3.08 5.36 -5.49
C PRO A 285 3.77 6.03 -6.70
N PHE A 286 3.35 5.73 -7.92
CA PHE A 286 3.96 6.31 -9.13
C PHE A 286 3.63 7.79 -9.28
N ALA A 287 2.37 8.18 -9.05
CA ALA A 287 1.96 9.58 -9.12
C ALA A 287 2.73 10.45 -8.12
N ILE A 288 2.96 9.94 -6.91
CA ILE A 288 3.52 10.71 -5.80
C ILE A 288 5.06 10.62 -5.73
N ARG A 289 5.66 9.47 -6.05
CA ARG A 289 7.12 9.25 -5.89
C ARG A 289 7.94 9.61 -7.11
N PHE A 290 7.44 9.41 -8.33
CA PHE A 290 8.27 9.70 -9.49
C PHE A 290 8.59 11.19 -9.58
N LEU A 291 9.83 11.47 -9.93
CA LEU A 291 10.35 12.83 -10.06
C LEU A 291 10.06 13.33 -11.48
N ALA A 292 9.97 14.64 -11.63
CA ALA A 292 9.87 15.27 -12.95
C ALA A 292 11.13 14.96 -13.81
N ASP A 293 12.29 14.80 -13.17
CA ASP A 293 13.53 14.39 -13.83
C ASP A 293 13.54 12.87 -14.08
N LYS A 294 13.27 12.50 -15.34
CA LYS A 294 13.32 11.11 -15.81
C LYS A 294 14.69 10.46 -15.64
N LYS A 295 15.80 11.20 -15.77
CA LYS A 295 17.15 10.63 -15.62
C LYS A 295 17.40 10.21 -14.17
N GLN A 296 16.90 11.01 -13.23
CA GLN A 296 16.98 10.66 -11.81
C GLN A 296 16.15 9.41 -11.53
N ASN A 297 14.92 9.31 -12.05
CA ASN A 297 14.07 8.11 -11.87
C ASN A 297 14.79 6.81 -12.31
N GLN A 298 15.58 6.86 -13.38
CA GLN A 298 16.31 5.71 -13.90
C GLN A 298 17.29 5.09 -12.89
N THR A 299 17.90 5.90 -12.03
CA THR A 299 19.01 5.48 -11.16
C THR A 299 18.60 5.27 -9.70
N SER A 300 17.38 5.61 -9.34
CA SER A 300 17.03 5.85 -7.94
C SER A 300 15.67 5.35 -7.51
N MET A 301 14.79 5.04 -8.48
CA MET A 301 13.47 4.49 -8.20
C MET A 301 13.53 2.98 -8.19
N THR A 302 13.03 2.40 -7.11
CA THR A 302 12.90 0.96 -6.92
C THR A 302 11.51 0.67 -6.37
N GLY A 303 10.99 -0.50 -6.64
CA GLY A 303 9.70 -0.89 -6.08
C GLY A 303 9.48 -2.38 -6.03
N LEU A 304 8.39 -2.75 -5.37
CA LEU A 304 7.92 -4.13 -5.33
C LEU A 304 6.40 -4.16 -5.32
N ALA A 305 5.84 -5.25 -5.85
CA ALA A 305 4.43 -5.55 -5.83
C ALA A 305 4.20 -6.94 -5.22
N LEU A 306 3.25 -7.03 -4.29
CA LEU A 306 2.94 -8.21 -3.49
C LEU A 306 1.46 -8.57 -3.66
N LYS A 307 1.18 -9.76 -4.19
CA LYS A 307 -0.19 -10.27 -4.36
C LYS A 307 -0.79 -10.68 -3.03
N SER A 308 -2.05 -10.35 -2.76
CA SER A 308 -2.76 -10.66 -1.51
C SER A 308 -2.78 -12.15 -1.12
N LYS A 309 -2.56 -13.02 -2.11
CA LYS A 309 -2.36 -14.47 -1.97
C LYS A 309 -1.37 -14.91 -0.88
N PHE A 310 -0.43 -14.05 -0.47
CA PHE A 310 0.46 -14.36 0.66
C PHE A 310 -0.28 -14.59 1.99
N MET A 311 -1.53 -14.12 2.08
CA MET A 311 -2.39 -14.25 3.26
C MET A 311 -3.34 -15.45 3.20
N GLU A 312 -3.39 -16.20 2.08
CA GLU A 312 -4.41 -17.24 1.83
C GLU A 312 -4.37 -18.40 2.81
N LYS A 313 -3.18 -18.85 3.24
CA LYS A 313 -3.02 -20.21 3.80
C LYS A 313 -3.03 -20.30 5.32
N ALA A 314 -2.55 -19.30 6.03
CA ALA A 314 -2.37 -19.39 7.47
C ALA A 314 -2.51 -18.03 8.14
N GLU A 315 -3.02 -18.07 9.38
CA GLU A 315 -2.66 -17.07 10.37
C GLU A 315 -1.18 -17.29 10.72
N TYR A 316 -0.28 -16.78 9.88
CA TYR A 316 1.13 -16.85 10.20
C TYR A 316 1.35 -16.14 11.54
N PRO A 317 1.92 -16.82 12.55
CA PRO A 317 2.13 -16.22 13.85
C PRO A 317 3.21 -15.12 13.79
N ASP A 318 4.06 -15.11 12.76
CA ASP A 318 5.09 -14.10 12.57
C ASP A 318 5.34 -13.82 11.09
N TYR A 319 5.88 -12.65 10.80
CA TYR A 319 6.45 -12.37 9.49
C TYR A 319 7.64 -13.30 9.23
N GLU A 320 7.65 -13.97 8.08
CA GLU A 320 8.76 -14.82 7.64
C GLU A 320 9.57 -14.12 6.54
N GLU A 321 10.82 -13.79 6.87
CA GLU A 321 11.78 -13.09 6.00
C GLU A 321 12.36 -13.94 4.87
N TYR A 322 12.17 -15.25 4.91
CA TYR A 322 12.85 -16.19 4.02
C TYR A 322 12.37 -16.11 2.58
N SER A 323 13.28 -16.26 1.63
CA SER A 323 12.96 -16.33 0.18
C SER A 323 11.98 -17.44 -0.22
N THR A 324 11.74 -18.41 0.67
CA THR A 324 10.78 -19.51 0.50
C THR A 324 9.44 -19.26 1.17
N SER A 325 9.25 -18.14 1.88
CA SER A 325 8.00 -17.79 2.55
C SER A 325 6.90 -17.45 1.55
N ASP A 326 5.64 -17.49 2.00
CA ASP A 326 4.50 -17.15 1.15
C ASP A 326 4.51 -15.65 0.77
N VAL A 327 5.11 -14.77 1.58
CA VAL A 327 5.33 -13.35 1.21
C VAL A 327 6.21 -13.27 -0.04
N TRP A 328 7.38 -13.91 -0.02
CA TRP A 328 8.31 -13.89 -1.15
C TRP A 328 7.76 -14.54 -2.41
N LYS A 329 7.09 -15.69 -2.28
CA LYS A 329 6.50 -16.43 -3.41
C LYS A 329 5.41 -15.65 -4.14
N ASN A 330 4.79 -14.68 -3.47
CA ASN A 330 3.69 -13.87 -4.01
C ASN A 330 4.12 -12.48 -4.48
N LEU A 331 5.43 -12.19 -4.49
CA LEU A 331 5.96 -11.05 -5.25
C LEU A 331 5.67 -11.21 -6.74
N MET A 332 5.36 -10.11 -7.41
CA MET A 332 5.07 -10.09 -8.84
C MET A 332 5.82 -8.99 -9.58
N ALA A 333 6.11 -9.25 -10.86
CA ALA A 333 6.63 -8.25 -11.75
C ALA A 333 5.53 -7.26 -12.15
N PRO A 334 5.88 -6.05 -12.63
CA PRO A 334 4.91 -5.08 -13.11
C PRO A 334 4.01 -5.68 -14.20
N CYS A 335 2.71 -5.40 -14.12
CA CYS A 335 1.77 -5.76 -15.19
C CYS A 335 1.98 -4.87 -16.43
N ALA A 336 1.35 -5.20 -17.57
CA ALA A 336 1.59 -4.48 -18.82
C ALA A 336 1.31 -2.97 -18.71
N ASN A 337 0.27 -2.56 -17.98
CA ASN A 337 0.01 -1.15 -17.67
C ASN A 337 1.21 -0.52 -16.95
N CYS A 338 1.65 -1.11 -15.84
CA CYS A 338 2.70 -0.56 -14.99
C CYS A 338 4.05 -0.51 -15.72
N LYS A 339 4.34 -1.44 -16.64
CA LYS A 339 5.53 -1.39 -17.50
C LYS A 339 5.54 -0.13 -18.38
N VAL A 340 4.41 0.21 -19.00
CA VAL A 340 4.29 1.43 -19.80
C VAL A 340 4.45 2.68 -18.92
N LEU A 341 3.85 2.69 -17.71
CA LEU A 341 4.01 3.83 -16.79
C LEU A 341 5.48 4.01 -16.35
N LEU A 342 6.19 2.92 -16.04
CA LEU A 342 7.61 2.94 -15.72
C LEU A 342 8.45 3.51 -16.86
N GLN A 343 8.20 3.05 -18.09
CA GLN A 343 8.86 3.55 -19.29
C GLN A 343 8.60 5.05 -19.48
N ASN A 344 7.34 5.49 -19.36
CA ASN A 344 6.98 6.90 -19.50
C ASN A 344 7.62 7.78 -18.42
N ALA A 345 7.76 7.26 -17.19
CA ALA A 345 8.44 7.95 -16.09
C ALA A 345 9.97 7.94 -16.18
N GLY A 346 10.56 7.15 -17.09
CA GLY A 346 12.01 6.97 -17.21
C GLY A 346 12.62 6.06 -16.13
N ALA A 347 11.80 5.27 -15.43
CA ALA A 347 12.26 4.30 -14.43
C ALA A 347 12.66 2.97 -15.08
N LEU A 348 13.61 2.26 -14.47
CA LEU A 348 14.07 0.95 -14.96
C LEU A 348 13.14 -0.17 -14.48
N GLU A 349 12.53 -0.91 -15.40
CA GLU A 349 11.66 -2.06 -15.08
C GLU A 349 12.38 -3.12 -14.21
N SER A 350 13.68 -3.31 -14.40
CA SER A 350 14.48 -4.24 -13.61
C SER A 350 14.54 -3.90 -12.12
N GLN A 351 14.37 -2.62 -11.76
CA GLN A 351 14.29 -2.15 -10.37
C GLN A 351 12.90 -2.41 -9.73
N PHE A 352 11.96 -2.98 -10.49
CA PHE A 352 10.64 -3.37 -10.02
C PHE A 352 10.41 -4.88 -10.18
N ALA A 353 11.45 -5.65 -10.54
CA ALA A 353 11.34 -7.08 -10.78
C ALA A 353 11.05 -7.86 -9.47
N ALA A 354 10.18 -8.87 -9.57
CA ALA A 354 9.81 -9.73 -8.44
C ALA A 354 11.04 -10.37 -7.75
N ASN A 355 12.03 -10.78 -8.54
CA ASN A 355 13.25 -11.44 -8.10
C ASN A 355 14.41 -10.49 -7.76
N LEU A 356 14.21 -9.18 -7.83
CA LEU A 356 15.21 -8.20 -7.37
C LEU A 356 15.67 -8.56 -5.96
N ASP A 357 16.98 -8.54 -5.71
CA ASP A 357 17.62 -8.85 -4.43
C ASP A 357 17.29 -10.22 -3.80
N LYS A 358 16.73 -11.16 -4.56
CA LYS A 358 16.42 -12.52 -4.07
C LYS A 358 17.66 -13.25 -3.54
N ALA A 359 18.84 -13.02 -4.13
CA ALA A 359 20.09 -13.62 -3.68
C ALA A 359 20.55 -13.11 -2.30
N LYS A 360 20.12 -11.91 -1.90
CA LYS A 360 20.38 -11.30 -0.59
C LYS A 360 19.34 -11.67 0.46
N ALA A 361 18.26 -12.34 0.05
CA ALA A 361 17.20 -12.72 0.97
C ALA A 361 17.64 -13.89 1.88
N PRO A 362 17.23 -13.90 3.14
CA PRO A 362 17.51 -15.00 4.05
C PRO A 362 17.08 -16.34 3.47
N LYS A 363 17.90 -17.36 3.72
CA LYS A 363 17.57 -18.75 3.44
C LYS A 363 17.02 -19.38 4.69
N ARG A 364 15.98 -20.21 4.53
CA ARG A 364 15.42 -20.96 5.65
C ARG A 364 16.50 -21.93 6.17
N PRO A 365 16.73 -22.00 7.49
CA PRO A 365 17.66 -22.95 8.08
C PRO A 365 17.29 -24.39 7.70
N LYS A 366 18.29 -25.26 7.56
CA LYS A 366 18.09 -26.67 7.18
C LYS A 366 17.85 -27.58 8.38
N SER A 367 18.17 -27.13 9.58
CA SER A 367 17.97 -27.86 10.84
C SER A 367 17.48 -26.92 11.95
N MET A 368 16.94 -27.49 13.02
CA MET A 368 16.52 -26.70 14.19
C MET A 368 17.72 -26.04 14.88
N LEU A 369 18.84 -26.76 15.02
CA LEU A 369 20.09 -26.23 15.59
C LEU A 369 20.60 -25.02 14.81
N GLU A 370 20.65 -25.10 13.47
CA GLU A 370 21.01 -23.97 12.61
C GLU A 370 20.02 -22.80 12.81
N GLY A 371 18.73 -23.10 13.00
CA GLY A 371 17.70 -22.09 13.28
C GLY A 371 17.86 -21.40 14.63
N GLU A 372 18.19 -22.13 15.69
CA GLU A 372 18.40 -21.59 17.03
C GLU A 372 19.63 -20.68 17.11
N GLU A 373 20.75 -21.10 16.51
CA GLU A 373 21.96 -20.28 16.41
C GLU A 373 21.69 -18.96 15.68
N LEU A 374 20.97 -19.01 14.55
CA LEU A 374 20.62 -17.81 13.79
C LEU A 374 19.65 -16.89 14.51
N LEU A 375 18.69 -17.43 15.28
CA LEU A 375 17.77 -16.59 16.06
C LEU A 375 18.52 -15.76 17.10
N VAL A 376 19.52 -16.37 17.76
CA VAL A 376 20.38 -15.67 18.72
C VAL A 376 21.23 -14.60 18.01
N GLU A 377 21.88 -14.96 16.90
CA GLU A 377 22.69 -14.03 16.10
C GLU A 377 21.87 -12.85 15.55
N ASN A 378 20.69 -13.13 14.99
CA ASN A 378 19.79 -12.11 14.46
C ASN A 378 19.32 -11.15 15.55
N GLY A 379 18.96 -11.69 16.72
CA GLY A 379 18.57 -10.87 17.88
C GLY A 379 19.70 -9.98 18.40
N SER A 380 20.95 -10.42 18.32
CA SER A 380 22.12 -9.57 18.61
C SER A 380 22.30 -8.49 17.54
N LEU A 381 22.23 -8.87 16.26
CA LEU A 381 22.42 -7.96 15.13
C LEU A 381 21.35 -6.87 15.06
N GLU A 382 20.09 -7.20 15.39
CA GLU A 382 18.99 -6.24 15.49
C GLU A 382 19.29 -5.17 16.56
N LYS A 383 19.84 -5.57 17.71
CA LYS A 383 20.25 -4.64 18.78
C LYS A 383 21.45 -3.78 18.37
N GLU A 384 22.47 -4.37 17.74
CA GLU A 384 23.70 -3.68 17.31
C GLU A 384 23.43 -2.65 16.21
N LYS A 385 22.72 -3.03 15.14
CA LYS A 385 22.36 -2.11 14.05
C LYS A 385 21.53 -0.94 14.55
N HIS A 386 20.72 -1.18 15.58
CA HIS A 386 19.94 -0.13 16.22
C HIS A 386 20.82 0.84 17.04
N GLN A 387 21.76 0.35 17.85
CA GLN A 387 22.72 1.22 18.56
C GLN A 387 23.53 2.09 17.60
N ALA A 388 23.92 1.55 16.45
CA ALA A 388 24.59 2.31 15.41
C ALA A 388 23.71 3.41 14.77
N LEU A 389 22.39 3.21 14.69
CA LEU A 389 21.45 4.23 14.21
C LEU A 389 21.26 5.37 15.22
N LEU A 390 21.20 5.07 16.52
CA LEU A 390 21.10 6.07 17.59
C LEU A 390 22.39 6.90 17.79
N ALA A 391 23.56 6.34 17.47
CA ALA A 391 24.83 7.04 17.59
C ALA A 391 25.08 8.08 16.47
N VAL A 392 24.20 8.11 15.45
CA VAL A 392 24.34 8.93 14.23
C VAL A 392 23.16 9.90 14.05
N SER A 393 22.14 9.82 14.90
CA SER A 393 21.09 10.83 15.09
C SER A 393 21.48 11.82 16.18
#